data_AF-A0A7X6ZFQ3-F1
#
_entry.id   AF-A0A7X6ZFQ3-F1
#
_cell.length_a   1.000
_cell.length_b   1.000
_cell.length_c   1.000
_cell.angle_alpha   90.00
_cell.angle_beta   90.00
_cell.angle_gamma   90.00
#
_symmetry.space_group_name_H-M   'P 1'
#
loop_
_entity.id
_entity.type
_entity.pdbx_description
1 polymer ?
#
loop_
_entity_poly.entity_id
_entity_poly.type
_entity_poly.pdbx_seq_one_letter_code
_entity_poly.pdbx_strand_id
1 'polypeptide(L)'
;MVKSRLSSNDAKSLRSKIFKLVNDADAPAAEVISALAQCQAHIQNRMIVEQTLKECGFRPTGFNANEHLELYYDIAQGKNEVGYISKGWDDPGFRVGDVIEVSKWKITALKEHAYTLLKYCATRGVVMTVEENDDDSVMLQMDSVIYSDGFNKKVFAQVIHYLNECTTKAEQLFG
;
A
#
# COMPACT_ATOMS: atom_id res chain seq x y z
N MET A 1 18.07 -13.49 8.73
CA MET A 1 17.67 -14.53 9.70
C MET A 1 17.76 -13.91 11.09
N VAL A 2 16.65 -13.51 11.70
CA VAL A 2 16.56 -13.17 13.13
C VAL A 2 15.33 -13.87 13.67
N LYS A 3 15.51 -15.08 14.21
CA LYS A 3 14.54 -15.65 15.14
C LYS A 3 14.92 -15.10 16.52
N SER A 4 14.42 -13.93 16.91
CA SER A 4 14.42 -13.58 18.33
C SER A 4 13.27 -14.35 18.97
N ARG A 5 13.61 -15.47 19.62
CA ARG A 5 12.71 -16.06 20.61
C ARG A 5 12.66 -15.05 21.76
N LEU A 6 11.62 -14.23 21.81
CA LEU A 6 11.34 -13.41 22.99
C LEU A 6 11.31 -14.35 24.20
N SER A 7 12.20 -14.16 25.16
CA SER A 7 12.13 -14.90 26.41
C SER A 7 10.84 -14.50 27.13
N SER A 8 10.27 -15.38 27.96
CA SER A 8 9.05 -15.07 28.71
C SER A 8 9.20 -13.85 29.63
N ASN A 9 10.44 -13.47 29.98
CA ASN A 9 10.77 -12.26 30.73
C ASN A 9 10.65 -10.99 29.89
N ASP A 10 10.94 -11.06 28.59
CA ASP A 10 10.87 -9.92 27.67
C ASP A 10 9.42 -9.52 27.40
N ALA A 11 8.53 -10.51 27.24
CA ALA A 11 7.10 -10.27 27.05
C ALA A 11 6.45 -9.60 28.27
N LYS A 12 6.82 -10.04 29.49
CA LYS A 12 6.33 -9.42 30.74
C LYS A 12 6.81 -7.98 30.88
N SER A 13 8.09 -7.73 30.59
CA SER A 13 8.69 -6.39 30.61
C SER A 13 8.02 -5.46 29.60
N LEU A 14 7.77 -5.94 28.38
CA LEU A 14 7.07 -5.17 27.34
C LEU A 14 5.64 -4.81 27.75
N ARG A 15 4.89 -5.78 28.29
CA ARG A 15 3.53 -5.54 28.79
C ARG A 15 3.49 -4.45 29.85
N SER A 16 4.40 -4.50 30.82
CA SER A 16 4.47 -3.47 31.88
C SER A 16 4.76 -2.08 31.32
N LYS A 17 5.59 -1.96 30.28
CA LYS A 17 5.86 -0.68 29.60
C LYS A 17 4.63 -0.16 28.85
N ILE A 18 3.94 -1.04 28.13
CA ILE A 18 2.70 -0.68 27.41
C ILE A 18 1.64 -0.18 28.38
N PHE A 19 1.41 -0.91 29.49
CA PHE A 19 0.43 -0.49 30.49
C PHE A 19 0.80 0.84 31.16
N LYS A 20 2.08 1.10 31.39
CA LYS A 20 2.50 2.40 31.89
C LYS A 20 2.13 3.52 30.91
N LEU A 21 2.46 3.37 29.62
CA LEU A 21 2.11 4.38 28.60
C LEU A 21 0.60 4.60 28.49
N VAL A 22 -0.18 3.52 28.55
CA VAL A 22 -1.65 3.59 28.53
C VAL A 22 -2.19 4.35 29.74
N ASN A 23 -1.68 4.07 30.94
CA ASN A 23 -2.11 4.75 32.15
C ASN A 23 -1.69 6.23 32.17
N ASP A 24 -0.51 6.55 31.63
CA ASP A 24 0.01 7.91 31.57
C ASP A 24 -0.76 8.78 30.54
N ALA A 25 -1.46 8.18 29.58
CA ALA A 25 -2.19 8.89 28.52
C ALA A 25 -3.53 9.50 28.97
N ASP A 26 -4.07 9.10 30.13
CA ASP A 26 -5.37 9.55 30.68
C ASP A 26 -6.54 9.53 29.68
N ALA A 27 -6.51 8.57 28.74
CA ALA A 27 -7.51 8.43 27.68
C ALA A 27 -8.67 7.52 28.12
N PRO A 28 -9.89 7.72 27.57
CA PRO A 28 -11.01 6.81 27.80
C PRO A 28 -10.66 5.36 27.44
N ALA A 29 -11.13 4.40 28.24
CA ALA A 29 -10.83 2.98 28.05
C ALA A 29 -11.19 2.48 26.63
N ALA A 30 -12.26 3.01 26.02
CA ALA A 30 -12.65 2.66 24.65
C ALA A 30 -11.61 3.08 23.60
N GLU A 31 -11.04 4.28 23.73
CA GLU A 31 -10.00 4.80 22.84
C GLU A 31 -8.70 4.00 22.99
N VAL A 32 -8.33 3.68 24.24
CA VAL A 32 -7.18 2.82 24.54
C VAL A 32 -7.32 1.45 23.88
N ILE A 33 -8.48 0.80 24.03
CA ILE A 33 -8.75 -0.52 23.44
C ILE A 33 -8.66 -0.44 21.91
N SER A 34 -9.25 0.59 21.30
CA SER A 34 -9.19 0.81 19.85
C SER A 34 -7.76 0.97 19.36
N ALA A 35 -6.97 1.84 20.01
CA ALA A 35 -5.58 2.09 19.63
C ALA A 35 -4.70 0.84 19.76
N LEU A 36 -4.88 0.05 20.84
CA LEU A 36 -4.18 -1.22 21.00
C LEU A 36 -4.56 -2.24 19.93
N ALA A 37 -5.84 -2.30 19.54
CA ALA A 37 -6.30 -3.15 18.45
C ALA A 37 -5.69 -2.73 17.10
N GLN A 38 -5.63 -1.43 16.82
CA GLN A 38 -4.95 -0.90 15.63
C GLN A 38 -3.45 -1.21 15.62
N CYS A 39 -2.78 -1.09 16.77
CA CYS A 39 -1.37 -1.50 16.89
C CYS A 39 -1.15 -2.99 16.62
N GLN A 40 -2.05 -3.85 17.12
CA GLN A 40 -2.00 -5.27 16.82
C GLN A 40 -2.21 -5.53 15.32
N ALA A 41 -3.23 -4.90 14.71
CA ALA A 41 -3.53 -5.03 13.29
C ALA A 41 -2.34 -4.56 12.43
N HIS A 42 -1.72 -3.43 12.76
CA HIS A 42 -0.54 -2.91 12.08
C HIS A 42 0.62 -3.93 12.06
N ILE A 43 0.91 -4.56 13.20
CA ILE A 43 1.96 -5.59 13.28
C ILE A 43 1.61 -6.78 12.37
N GLN A 44 0.35 -7.24 12.40
CA GLN A 44 -0.10 -8.37 11.58
C GLN A 44 -0.07 -8.03 10.09
N ASN A 45 -0.59 -6.87 9.70
CA ASN A 45 -0.64 -6.39 8.32
C ASN A 45 0.75 -6.26 7.73
N ARG A 46 1.69 -5.67 8.47
CA ARG A 46 3.09 -5.60 8.04
C ARG A 46 3.70 -6.97 7.80
N MET A 47 3.51 -7.91 8.73
CA MET A 47 4.01 -9.27 8.56
C MET A 47 3.43 -9.96 7.32
N ILE A 48 2.13 -9.82 7.09
CA ILE A 48 1.43 -10.41 5.93
C ILE A 48 1.92 -9.80 4.62
N VAL A 49 2.06 -8.46 4.56
CA VAL A 49 2.56 -7.74 3.37
C VAL A 49 4.00 -8.14 3.07
N GLU A 50 4.91 -8.03 4.04
CA GLU A 50 6.33 -8.33 3.87
C GLU A 50 6.55 -9.79 3.44
N GLN A 51 5.81 -10.73 4.04
CA GLN A 51 5.88 -12.14 3.68
C GLN A 51 5.34 -12.39 2.26
N THR A 52 4.20 -11.78 1.90
CA THR A 52 3.59 -11.95 0.58
C THR A 52 4.45 -11.37 -0.54
N LEU A 53 5.03 -10.19 -0.33
CA LEU A 53 5.98 -9.56 -1.26
C LEU A 53 7.15 -10.50 -1.51
N LYS A 54 7.76 -11.02 -0.44
CA LYS A 54 8.86 -11.97 -0.52
C LYS A 54 8.49 -13.25 -1.27
N GLU A 55 7.32 -13.81 -1.00
CA GLU A 55 6.84 -15.03 -1.68
C GLU A 55 6.57 -14.82 -3.18
N CYS A 56 6.32 -13.59 -3.59
CA CYS A 56 6.16 -13.18 -4.99
C CYS A 56 7.48 -12.71 -5.64
N GLY A 57 8.59 -12.71 -4.89
CA GLY A 57 9.90 -12.28 -5.41
C GLY A 57 10.10 -10.77 -5.43
N PHE A 58 9.29 -10.01 -4.69
CA PHE A 58 9.44 -8.58 -4.50
C PHE A 58 10.11 -8.25 -3.16
N ARG A 59 10.63 -7.02 -3.05
CA ARG A 59 11.16 -6.47 -1.81
C ARG A 59 10.41 -5.17 -1.45
N PRO A 60 9.98 -5.00 -0.19
CA PRO A 60 9.49 -3.72 0.30
C PRO A 60 10.66 -2.73 0.49
N THR A 61 10.47 -1.48 0.11
CA THR A 61 11.36 -0.34 0.39
C THR A 61 10.54 0.87 0.88
N GLY A 62 11.21 1.91 1.38
CA GLY A 62 10.54 3.19 1.68
C GLY A 62 9.45 3.14 2.77
N PHE A 63 9.59 2.27 3.79
CA PHE A 63 8.56 2.12 4.82
C PHE A 63 8.18 3.46 5.47
N ASN A 64 6.89 3.77 5.48
CA ASN A 64 6.33 4.96 6.13
C ASN A 64 5.04 4.59 6.90
N ALA A 65 4.88 5.17 8.09
CA ALA A 65 3.70 5.08 8.93
C ALA A 65 3.58 6.35 9.78
N ASN A 66 2.38 6.92 9.87
CA ASN A 66 2.10 8.16 10.59
C ASN A 66 0.64 8.21 11.06
N GLU A 67 0.18 9.35 11.57
CA GLU A 67 -1.18 9.51 12.12
C GLU A 67 -2.32 9.28 11.11
N HIS A 68 -2.06 9.41 9.81
CA HIS A 68 -3.05 9.22 8.75
C HIS A 68 -2.83 7.94 7.93
N LEU A 69 -1.65 7.32 8.05
CA LEU A 69 -1.21 6.21 7.23
C LEU A 69 -0.72 5.06 8.11
N GLU A 70 -1.42 3.94 8.07
CA GLU A 70 -1.02 2.75 8.84
C GLU A 70 0.29 2.18 8.32
N LEU A 71 0.39 2.02 6.99
CA LEU A 71 1.60 1.55 6.34
C LEU A 71 1.65 2.00 4.88
N TYR A 72 2.87 2.21 4.42
CA TYR A 72 3.24 2.36 3.03
C TYR A 72 4.58 1.68 2.76
N TYR A 73 4.69 1.05 1.60
CA TYR A 73 5.94 0.55 1.05
C TYR A 73 5.96 0.79 -0.46
N ASP A 74 7.13 1.18 -0.97
CA ASP A 74 7.43 0.96 -2.38
C ASP A 74 7.72 -0.54 -2.59
N ILE A 75 7.34 -1.03 -3.76
CA ILE A 75 7.54 -2.41 -4.18
C ILE A 75 8.62 -2.42 -5.24
N ALA A 76 9.70 -3.17 -5.00
CA ALA A 76 10.76 -3.34 -5.98
C ALA A 76 10.93 -4.80 -6.43
N GLN A 77 11.24 -4.99 -7.70
CA GLN A 77 11.68 -6.25 -8.28
C GLN A 77 13.09 -6.09 -8.84
N GLY A 78 14.08 -6.71 -8.19
CA GLY A 78 15.48 -6.45 -8.50
C GLY A 78 15.84 -4.98 -8.26
N LYS A 79 16.27 -4.27 -9.31
CA LYS A 79 16.63 -2.84 -9.27
C LYS A 79 15.49 -1.90 -9.65
N ASN A 80 14.36 -2.42 -10.12
CA ASN A 80 13.25 -1.61 -10.62
C ASN A 80 12.18 -1.48 -9.54
N GLU A 81 11.67 -0.27 -9.35
CA GLU A 81 10.41 -0.04 -8.64
C GLU A 81 9.26 -0.43 -9.58
N VAL A 82 8.24 -1.09 -9.03
CA VAL A 82 7.11 -1.65 -9.81
C VAL A 82 5.74 -1.20 -9.26
N GLY A 83 5.75 -0.25 -8.34
CA GLY A 83 4.55 0.28 -7.69
C GLY A 83 4.70 0.40 -6.18
N TYR A 84 3.59 0.54 -5.48
CA TYR A 84 3.50 0.70 -4.04
C TYR A 84 2.38 -0.17 -3.44
N ILE A 85 2.45 -0.37 -2.13
CA ILE A 85 1.33 -0.86 -1.32
C ILE A 85 1.10 0.08 -0.14
N SER A 86 -0.15 0.48 0.07
CA SER A 86 -0.54 1.39 1.14
C SER A 86 -1.83 0.96 1.83
N LYS A 87 -2.00 1.40 3.07
CA LYS A 87 -3.23 1.22 3.84
C LYS A 87 -3.36 2.34 4.88
N GLY A 88 -4.53 2.99 4.94
CA GLY A 88 -4.91 3.87 6.04
C GLY A 88 -5.40 3.09 7.27
N TRP A 89 -5.39 3.74 8.44
CA TRP A 89 -5.79 3.10 9.70
C TRP A 89 -7.21 2.51 9.66
N ASP A 90 -8.13 3.22 9.00
CA ASP A 90 -9.54 2.83 8.90
C ASP A 90 -9.90 2.16 7.56
N ASP A 91 -8.92 1.99 6.67
CA ASP A 91 -9.17 1.33 5.39
C ASP A 91 -9.47 -0.17 5.58
N PRO A 92 -10.45 -0.73 4.86
CA PRO A 92 -10.82 -2.14 4.98
C PRO A 92 -9.81 -3.11 4.30
N GLY A 93 -8.79 -2.57 3.64
CA GLY A 93 -7.84 -3.35 2.87
C GLY A 93 -6.62 -2.54 2.44
N PHE A 94 -5.81 -3.15 1.59
CA PHE A 94 -4.58 -2.60 1.04
C PHE A 94 -4.84 -2.07 -0.36
N ARG A 95 -4.32 -0.89 -0.67
CA ARG A 95 -4.19 -0.40 -2.04
C ARG A 95 -2.85 -0.85 -2.58
N VAL A 96 -2.86 -1.48 -3.75
CA VAL A 96 -1.66 -1.80 -4.51
C VAL A 96 -1.75 -1.04 -5.82
N GLY A 97 -0.77 -0.19 -6.09
CA GLY A 97 -0.87 0.74 -7.19
C GLY A 97 0.47 1.16 -7.76
N ASP A 98 0.39 1.99 -8.80
CA ASP A 98 1.53 2.60 -9.48
C ASP A 98 1.15 4.02 -9.92
N VAL A 99 2.14 4.86 -10.16
CA VAL A 99 1.95 6.25 -10.57
C VAL A 99 2.71 6.50 -11.86
N ILE A 100 1.98 6.94 -12.88
CA ILE A 100 2.56 7.31 -14.17
C ILE A 100 2.48 8.81 -14.32
N GLU A 101 3.64 9.42 -14.56
CA GLU A 101 3.73 10.84 -14.85
C GLU A 101 3.61 11.08 -16.36
N VAL A 102 2.62 11.86 -16.76
CA VAL A 102 2.39 12.26 -18.15
C VAL A 102 2.71 13.73 -18.29
N SER A 103 3.70 14.07 -19.11
CA SER A 103 4.04 15.48 -19.37
C SER A 103 2.88 16.23 -20.03
N LYS A 104 2.66 17.51 -19.66
CA LYS A 104 1.57 18.34 -20.19
C LYS A 104 1.58 18.51 -21.72
N TRP A 105 2.72 18.35 -22.40
CA TRP A 105 2.75 18.38 -23.88
C TRP A 105 1.99 17.21 -24.52
N LYS A 106 1.74 16.11 -23.77
CA LYS A 106 0.90 14.98 -24.19
C LYS A 106 -0.55 15.11 -23.73
N ILE A 107 -0.96 16.26 -23.17
CA ILE A 107 -2.31 16.40 -22.59
C ILE A 107 -3.44 16.23 -23.62
N THR A 108 -3.20 16.55 -24.89
CA THR A 108 -4.17 16.27 -25.98
C THR A 108 -4.37 14.77 -26.14
N ALA A 109 -3.28 13.99 -26.22
CA ALA A 109 -3.35 12.54 -26.29
C ALA A 109 -4.02 11.95 -25.04
N LEU A 110 -3.71 12.50 -23.85
CA LEU A 110 -4.38 12.12 -22.61
C LEU A 110 -5.88 12.36 -22.70
N LYS A 111 -6.35 13.53 -23.14
CA LYS A 111 -7.79 13.82 -23.32
C LYS A 111 -8.45 12.88 -24.33
N GLU A 112 -7.76 12.53 -25.41
CA GLU A 112 -8.28 11.63 -26.45
C GLU A 112 -8.36 10.17 -26.00
N HIS A 113 -7.43 9.71 -25.17
CA HIS A 113 -7.29 8.29 -24.83
C HIS A 113 -7.62 7.94 -23.37
N ALA A 114 -7.76 8.92 -22.47
CA ALA A 114 -8.01 8.67 -21.04
C ALA A 114 -9.24 7.80 -20.79
N TYR A 115 -10.34 8.03 -21.50
CA TYR A 115 -11.55 7.20 -21.35
C TYR A 115 -11.31 5.75 -21.77
N THR A 116 -10.53 5.54 -22.84
CA THR A 116 -10.18 4.20 -23.32
C THR A 116 -9.32 3.46 -22.31
N LEU A 117 -8.32 4.15 -21.75
CA LEU A 117 -7.46 3.60 -20.70
C LEU A 117 -8.25 3.32 -19.42
N LEU A 118 -9.08 4.25 -18.95
CA LEU A 118 -9.93 4.08 -17.78
C LEU A 118 -10.81 2.84 -17.90
N LYS A 119 -11.47 2.67 -19.06
CA LYS A 119 -12.29 1.48 -19.33
C LYS A 119 -11.45 0.20 -19.35
N TYR A 120 -10.26 0.24 -19.95
CA TYR A 120 -9.33 -0.89 -19.99
C TYR A 120 -8.92 -1.32 -18.57
N CYS A 121 -8.55 -0.37 -17.70
CA CYS A 121 -8.18 -0.61 -16.32
C CYS A 121 -9.35 -1.14 -15.49
N ALA A 122 -10.53 -0.52 -15.63
CA ALA A 122 -11.72 -0.89 -14.87
C ALA A 122 -12.14 -2.35 -15.12
N THR A 123 -12.02 -2.85 -16.35
CA THR A 123 -12.32 -4.26 -16.68
C THR A 123 -11.38 -5.27 -16.01
N ARG A 124 -10.28 -4.81 -15.41
CA ARG A 124 -9.28 -5.60 -14.69
C ARG A 124 -9.28 -5.33 -13.19
N GLY A 125 -10.25 -4.55 -12.69
CA GLY A 125 -10.33 -4.19 -11.28
C GLY A 125 -9.31 -3.12 -10.86
N VAL A 126 -8.70 -2.40 -11.81
CA VAL A 126 -7.79 -1.29 -11.54
C VAL A 126 -8.56 0.02 -11.71
N VAL A 127 -8.58 0.82 -10.65
CA VAL A 127 -9.09 2.19 -10.66
C VAL A 127 -7.99 3.11 -11.16
N MET A 128 -8.35 4.09 -11.97
CA MET A 128 -7.45 5.13 -12.43
C MET A 128 -7.96 6.49 -11.98
N THR A 129 -7.11 7.25 -11.30
CA THR A 129 -7.36 8.62 -10.87
C THR A 129 -6.38 9.54 -11.60
N VAL A 130 -6.84 10.72 -11.98
CA VAL A 130 -6.04 11.71 -12.70
C VAL A 130 -5.88 12.92 -11.81
N GLU A 131 -4.64 13.30 -11.53
CA GLU A 131 -4.30 14.47 -10.71
C GLU A 131 -3.38 15.39 -11.51
N GLU A 132 -3.74 16.67 -11.64
CA GLU A 132 -2.87 17.66 -12.25
C GLU A 132 -1.85 18.15 -11.22
N ASN A 133 -0.56 18.09 -11.58
CA ASN A 133 0.50 18.67 -10.76
C ASN A 133 0.86 20.08 -11.26
N ASP A 134 1.37 20.88 -10.33
CA ASP A 134 1.90 22.22 -10.63
C ASP A 134 3.11 22.14 -11.60
N ASP A 135 3.89 21.06 -11.53
CA ASP A 135 5.18 20.86 -12.21
C ASP A 135 5.08 20.34 -13.66
N ASP A 136 4.16 20.90 -14.44
CA ASP A 136 4.02 20.57 -15.88
C ASP A 136 3.78 19.09 -16.23
N SER A 137 3.22 18.35 -15.28
CA SER A 137 2.78 16.97 -15.48
C SER A 137 1.37 16.71 -14.95
N VAL A 138 0.82 15.59 -15.41
CA VAL A 138 -0.42 15.00 -14.93
C VAL A 138 -0.07 13.61 -14.42
N MET A 139 -0.42 13.31 -13.18
CA MET A 139 -0.25 11.98 -12.60
C MET A 139 -1.46 11.12 -12.90
N LEU A 140 -1.20 9.92 -13.40
CA LEU A 140 -2.17 8.85 -13.49
C LEU A 140 -1.87 7.88 -12.37
N GLN A 141 -2.63 7.99 -11.28
CA GLN A 141 -2.58 6.99 -10.22
C GLN A 141 -3.45 5.81 -10.61
N MET A 142 -2.86 4.62 -10.59
CA MET A 142 -3.57 3.37 -10.87
C MET A 142 -3.51 2.48 -9.64
N ASP A 143 -4.65 2.11 -9.07
CA ASP A 143 -4.69 1.26 -7.89
C ASP A 143 -5.78 0.19 -7.92
N SER A 144 -5.50 -0.92 -7.24
CA SER A 144 -6.46 -1.97 -6.96
C SER A 144 -6.49 -2.22 -5.45
N VAL A 145 -7.68 -2.51 -4.94
CA VAL A 145 -7.89 -2.79 -3.51
C VAL A 145 -7.88 -4.30 -3.26
N ILE A 146 -7.16 -4.72 -2.23
CA ILE A 146 -7.18 -6.07 -1.68
C ILE A 146 -7.69 -5.99 -0.25
N TYR A 147 -8.90 -6.47 0.02
CA TYR A 147 -9.44 -6.53 1.38
C TYR A 147 -8.54 -7.36 2.31
N SER A 148 -8.42 -6.94 3.57
CA SER A 148 -7.49 -7.55 4.54
C SER A 148 -7.71 -9.06 4.68
N ASP A 149 -8.97 -9.50 4.78
CA ASP A 149 -9.34 -10.92 4.91
C ASP A 149 -9.03 -11.74 3.64
N GLY A 150 -8.90 -11.08 2.49
CA GLY A 150 -8.60 -11.68 1.20
C GLY A 150 -7.12 -11.61 0.82
N PHE A 151 -6.27 -10.96 1.62
CA PHE A 151 -4.89 -10.71 1.25
C PHE A 151 -4.03 -11.98 1.31
N ASN A 152 -3.57 -12.44 0.16
CA ASN A 152 -2.67 -13.59 0.03
C ASN A 152 -1.86 -13.49 -1.25
N LYS A 153 -0.84 -14.36 -1.37
CA LYS A 153 0.06 -14.48 -2.53
C LYS A 153 -0.65 -14.49 -3.87
N LYS A 154 -1.70 -15.30 -4.04
CA LYS A 154 -2.38 -15.48 -5.33
C LYS A 154 -3.09 -14.19 -5.74
N VAL A 155 -3.83 -13.59 -4.81
CA VAL A 155 -4.57 -12.34 -5.05
C VAL A 155 -3.61 -11.20 -5.33
N PHE A 156 -2.55 -11.06 -4.52
CA PHE A 156 -1.52 -10.04 -4.72
C PHE A 156 -0.84 -10.17 -6.08
N ALA A 157 -0.41 -11.37 -6.47
CA ALA A 157 0.23 -11.61 -7.77
C ALA A 157 -0.70 -11.27 -8.95
N GLN A 158 -1.99 -11.58 -8.83
CA GLN A 158 -2.99 -11.24 -9.84
C GLN A 158 -3.19 -9.72 -9.95
N VAL A 159 -3.24 -9.01 -8.82
CA VAL A 159 -3.34 -7.55 -8.79
C VAL A 159 -2.13 -6.90 -9.45
N ILE A 160 -0.90 -7.31 -9.10
CA ILE A 160 0.32 -6.79 -9.73
C ILE A 160 0.33 -7.05 -11.23
N HIS A 161 -0.11 -8.24 -11.68
CA HIS A 161 -0.19 -8.56 -13.09
C HIS A 161 -1.13 -7.58 -13.84
N TYR A 162 -2.34 -7.36 -13.34
CA TYR A 162 -3.28 -6.45 -13.98
C TYR A 162 -2.86 -4.99 -13.89
N LEU A 163 -2.26 -4.58 -12.78
CA LEU A 163 -1.65 -3.25 -12.65
C LEU A 163 -0.59 -3.05 -13.74
N ASN A 164 0.32 -4.02 -13.91
CA ASN A 164 1.36 -3.96 -14.94
C ASN A 164 0.78 -3.91 -16.37
N GLU A 165 -0.32 -4.61 -16.65
CA GLU A 165 -1.00 -4.49 -17.95
C GLU A 165 -1.56 -3.09 -18.18
N CYS A 166 -2.09 -2.45 -17.12
CA CYS A 166 -2.65 -1.10 -17.19
C CYS A 166 -1.56 -0.05 -17.35
N THR A 167 -0.46 -0.18 -16.60
CA THR A 167 0.68 0.75 -16.66
C THR A 167 1.38 0.65 -18.01
N THR A 168 1.66 -0.56 -18.49
CA THR A 168 2.20 -0.79 -19.84
C THR A 168 1.29 -0.17 -20.91
N LYS A 169 -0.04 -0.25 -20.74
CA LYS A 169 -0.98 0.34 -21.70
C LYS A 169 -0.93 1.87 -21.68
N ALA A 170 -0.78 2.48 -20.51
CA ALA A 170 -0.61 3.92 -20.38
C ALA A 170 0.73 4.39 -20.97
N GLU A 171 1.82 3.68 -20.71
CA GLU A 171 3.12 3.96 -21.34
C GLU A 171 3.07 3.85 -22.87
N GLN A 172 2.31 2.90 -23.43
CA GLN A 172 2.11 2.83 -24.89
C GLN A 172 1.35 4.03 -25.46
N LEU A 173 0.47 4.64 -24.67
CA LEU A 173 -0.35 5.77 -25.10
C LEU A 173 0.34 7.11 -24.84
N PHE A 174 1.14 7.19 -23.77
CA PHE A 174 1.64 8.45 -23.20
C PHE A 174 3.13 8.43 -22.81
N GLY A 175 3.84 7.31 -22.96
CA GLY A 175 5.29 7.16 -22.77
C GLY A 175 6.09 7.70 -23.93
#